data_AF-A0A3B9P2X5-F1
#
_entry.id   AF-A0A3B9P2X5-F1
#
_cell.length_a   1.000
_cell.length_b   1.000
_cell.length_c   1.000
_cell.angle_alpha   90.00
_cell.angle_beta   90.00
_cell.angle_gamma   90.00
#
_symmetry.space_group_name_H-M   'P 1'
#
loop_
_entity.id
_entity.type
_entity.pdbx_description
1 polymer ?
#
loop_
_entity_poly.entity_id
_entity_poly.type
_entity_poly.pdbx_seq_one_letter_code
_entity_poly.pdbx_strand_id
1 'polypeptide(L)'
;MLKRPNFITAKQSIKLLFVGALFGACQKTAPPVWDQTPYDLEYGDLPEPELSVDNPLTVQGVKLGRMLFYENRLSGDNSMACASCHKQENAFSDTNRFSTGIDGLKGARQAMSAVNMLWNTNGYFWDGRADKLRDQSLIPIEDELEMHETLPNVVAKLEQDTMYTNQFYRAFGSEEITSHRISLALEQFMNSIVSYRSKYDQYLAGNAMFTEQEERGMELFFDEYNPFFPETSGADCGHCHSGKTFISQEYMNNGLDSVYNDQGRKRVTGQAGDEGAMKVTTLRNIVLTPPYMHD
;
A
#
# COMPACT_ATOMS: atom_id res chain seq x y z
N MET A 1 73.29 -59.75 -32.88
CA MET A 1 73.08 -58.51 -33.65
C MET A 1 72.91 -57.35 -32.68
N LEU A 2 73.89 -56.41 -32.70
CA LEU A 2 73.80 -54.94 -32.51
C LEU A 2 72.64 -54.40 -31.63
N LYS A 3 72.77 -53.55 -30.61
CA LYS A 3 73.79 -52.58 -30.12
C LYS A 3 73.43 -52.22 -28.65
N ARG A 4 74.44 -51.80 -27.86
CA ARG A 4 74.34 -51.18 -26.52
C ARG A 4 73.83 -49.70 -26.59
N PRO A 5 73.93 -48.89 -25.52
CA PRO A 5 72.92 -48.57 -24.49
C PRO A 5 72.54 -47.06 -24.54
N ASN A 6 71.67 -46.55 -23.64
CA ASN A 6 71.89 -45.31 -22.87
C ASN A 6 70.68 -44.80 -22.06
N PHE A 7 71.00 -44.45 -20.81
CA PHE A 7 70.51 -43.38 -19.93
C PHE A 7 69.28 -42.55 -20.36
N ILE A 8 68.28 -42.48 -19.46
CA ILE A 8 67.48 -41.25 -19.27
C ILE A 8 67.29 -40.98 -17.77
N THR A 9 67.56 -39.73 -17.44
CA THR A 9 67.64 -39.02 -16.16
C THR A 9 66.29 -38.78 -15.48
N ALA A 10 66.29 -38.82 -14.14
CA ALA A 10 65.16 -38.42 -13.31
C ALA A 10 64.94 -36.89 -13.39
N LYS A 11 63.77 -36.46 -13.85
CA LYS A 11 63.32 -35.06 -13.76
C LYS A 11 62.55 -34.86 -12.45
N GLN A 12 63.15 -34.11 -11.51
CA GLN A 12 62.41 -33.52 -10.39
C GLN A 12 61.63 -32.30 -10.91
N SER A 13 60.31 -32.34 -10.77
CA SER A 13 59.42 -31.24 -11.12
C SER A 13 59.28 -30.29 -9.93
N ILE A 14 59.89 -29.11 -10.03
CA ILE A 14 59.66 -27.99 -9.10
C ILE A 14 58.30 -27.37 -9.47
N LYS A 15 57.30 -27.51 -8.58
CA LYS A 15 56.04 -26.77 -8.68
C LYS A 15 56.25 -25.37 -8.12
N LEU A 16 56.34 -24.36 -8.99
CA LEU A 16 56.20 -22.95 -8.62
C LEU A 16 54.74 -22.72 -8.21
N LEU A 17 54.48 -22.43 -6.94
CA LEU A 17 53.21 -21.85 -6.50
C LEU A 17 53.19 -20.37 -6.89
N PHE A 18 52.43 -20.03 -7.93
CA PHE A 18 52.02 -18.66 -8.19
C PHE A 18 50.89 -18.31 -7.21
N VAL A 19 51.22 -17.57 -6.14
CA VAL A 19 50.22 -16.90 -5.31
C VAL A 19 49.74 -15.68 -6.10
N GLY A 20 48.69 -15.87 -6.89
CA GLY A 20 47.99 -14.76 -7.54
C GLY A 20 47.25 -13.95 -6.48
N ALA A 21 47.72 -12.73 -6.22
CA ALA A 21 46.97 -11.75 -5.47
C ALA A 21 45.70 -11.39 -6.26
N LEU A 22 44.57 -11.98 -5.88
CA LEU A 22 43.25 -11.54 -6.31
C LEU A 22 43.00 -10.17 -5.69
N PHE A 23 43.37 -9.11 -6.40
CA PHE A 23 42.81 -7.79 -6.17
C PHE A 23 41.32 -7.88 -6.49
N GLY A 24 40.51 -8.04 -5.45
CA GLY A 24 39.06 -7.88 -5.53
C GLY A 24 38.78 -6.48 -6.06
N ALA A 25 38.41 -6.37 -7.33
CA ALA A 25 37.92 -5.15 -7.91
C ALA A 25 36.61 -4.79 -7.18
N CYS A 26 36.68 -3.84 -6.26
CA CYS A 26 35.50 -3.09 -5.84
C CYS A 26 34.88 -2.50 -7.10
N GLN A 27 33.83 -3.13 -7.63
CA GLN A 27 32.97 -2.47 -8.60
C GLN A 27 32.35 -1.27 -7.87
N LYS A 28 32.87 -0.08 -8.14
CA LYS A 28 32.20 1.17 -7.75
C LYS A 28 30.79 1.09 -8.33
N THR A 29 29.80 1.01 -7.46
CA THR A 29 28.40 1.19 -7.85
C THR A 29 28.29 2.54 -8.55
N ALA A 30 27.63 2.56 -9.71
CA ALA A 30 27.40 3.80 -10.43
C ALA A 30 26.65 4.78 -9.51
N PRO A 31 26.98 6.09 -9.57
CA PRO A 31 26.33 7.09 -8.73
C PRO A 31 24.81 7.09 -8.95
N PRO A 32 24.02 7.52 -7.95
CA PRO A 32 22.60 7.67 -8.16
C PRO A 32 22.33 8.72 -9.23
N VAL A 33 21.30 8.46 -10.04
CA VAL A 33 20.83 9.34 -11.12
C VAL A 33 19.41 9.69 -10.77
N TRP A 34 19.15 10.99 -10.68
CA TRP A 34 17.80 11.51 -10.51
C TRP A 34 16.99 11.20 -11.77
N ASP A 35 15.85 10.54 -11.59
CA ASP A 35 15.03 10.03 -12.69
C ASP A 35 13.55 10.32 -12.41
N GLN A 36 13.00 11.23 -13.20
CA GLN A 36 11.61 11.69 -13.12
C GLN A 36 10.71 11.00 -14.15
N THR A 37 11.09 9.82 -14.66
CA THR A 37 10.25 9.07 -15.59
C THR A 37 8.84 8.92 -15.00
N PRO A 38 7.79 9.41 -15.68
CA PRO A 38 6.42 9.29 -15.20
C PRO A 38 6.06 7.83 -14.98
N TYR A 39 5.33 7.55 -13.90
CA TYR A 39 4.77 6.23 -13.68
C TYR A 39 3.55 6.05 -14.57
N ASP A 40 3.54 4.98 -15.37
CA ASP A 40 2.39 4.62 -16.21
C ASP A 40 1.33 3.95 -15.32
N LEU A 41 0.37 4.76 -14.85
CA LEU A 41 -0.71 4.28 -13.99
C LEU A 41 -1.80 3.64 -14.84
N GLU A 42 -1.92 2.32 -14.76
CA GLU A 42 -3.04 1.62 -15.38
C GLU A 42 -4.26 1.59 -14.43
N TYR A 43 -5.39 2.13 -14.86
CA TYR A 43 -6.66 2.11 -14.13
C TYR A 43 -7.85 1.64 -14.98
N GLY A 44 -7.59 1.19 -16.21
CA GLY A 44 -8.59 0.67 -17.14
C GLY A 44 -9.75 1.65 -17.33
N ASP A 45 -10.97 1.17 -17.09
CA ASP A 45 -12.19 1.95 -17.29
C ASP A 45 -12.64 2.73 -16.05
N LEU A 46 -11.84 2.75 -14.97
CA LEU A 46 -12.13 3.59 -13.80
C LEU A 46 -12.13 5.08 -14.18
N PRO A 47 -12.83 5.95 -13.42
CA PRO A 47 -12.79 7.39 -13.67
C PRO A 47 -11.36 7.93 -13.60
N GLU A 48 -11.05 8.93 -14.42
CA GLU A 48 -9.75 9.62 -14.36
C GLU A 48 -9.49 10.10 -12.92
N PRO A 49 -8.39 9.65 -12.27
CA PRO A 49 -8.09 10.06 -10.91
C PRO A 49 -7.55 11.48 -10.86
N GLU A 50 -7.82 12.20 -9.77
CA GLU A 50 -7.21 13.51 -9.52
C GLU A 50 -5.81 13.32 -8.92
N LEU A 51 -4.78 13.40 -9.78
CA LEU A 51 -3.39 13.33 -9.33
C LEU A 51 -2.94 14.67 -8.72
N SER A 52 -2.24 14.59 -7.58
CA SER A 52 -1.62 15.74 -6.94
C SER A 52 -0.54 16.35 -7.84
N VAL A 53 -0.72 17.64 -8.18
CA VAL A 53 0.23 18.39 -9.03
C VAL A 53 1.59 18.56 -8.35
N ASP A 54 1.60 18.65 -7.02
CA ASP A 54 2.81 18.80 -6.21
C ASP A 54 3.51 17.48 -5.87
N ASN A 55 2.93 16.32 -6.21
CA ASN A 55 3.54 15.00 -6.05
C ASN A 55 3.16 14.04 -7.19
N PRO A 56 3.59 14.32 -8.43
CA PRO A 56 3.29 13.47 -9.58
C PRO A 56 3.89 12.07 -9.39
N LEU A 57 3.19 11.05 -9.87
CA LEU A 57 3.69 9.67 -9.83
C LEU A 57 4.90 9.51 -10.76
N THR A 58 6.02 9.09 -10.20
CA THR A 58 7.25 8.76 -10.94
C THR A 58 7.65 7.32 -10.65
N VAL A 59 8.35 6.67 -11.59
CA VAL A 59 8.86 5.30 -11.39
C VAL A 59 9.73 5.21 -10.14
N GLN A 60 10.62 6.18 -9.91
CA GLN A 60 11.49 6.18 -8.73
C GLN A 60 10.74 6.52 -7.44
N GLY A 61 9.79 7.45 -7.46
CA GLY A 61 8.98 7.79 -6.30
C GLY A 61 8.07 6.65 -5.84
N VAL A 62 7.37 5.99 -6.77
CA VAL A 62 6.59 4.76 -6.49
C VAL A 62 7.49 3.65 -5.96
N LYS A 63 8.68 3.48 -6.54
CA LYS A 63 9.65 2.46 -6.07
C LYS A 63 10.13 2.75 -4.66
N LEU A 64 10.53 3.99 -4.35
CA LEU A 64 10.95 4.39 -3.01
C LEU A 64 9.80 4.22 -2.01
N GLY A 65 8.59 4.64 -2.37
CA GLY A 65 7.39 4.43 -1.57
C GLY A 65 7.14 2.97 -1.26
N ARG A 66 7.30 2.09 -2.25
CA ARG A 66 7.20 0.64 -2.05
C ARG A 66 8.27 0.14 -1.10
N MET A 67 9.49 0.64 -1.18
CA MET A 67 10.54 0.23 -0.25
C MET A 67 10.20 0.62 1.19
N LEU A 68 9.73 1.86 1.39
CA LEU A 68 9.31 2.38 2.69
C LEU A 68 8.09 1.63 3.25
N PHE A 69 7.10 1.30 2.42
CA PHE A 69 5.90 0.57 2.85
C PHE A 69 6.21 -0.81 3.47
N TYR A 70 7.34 -1.41 3.09
CA TYR A 70 7.83 -2.69 3.61
C TYR A 70 9.08 -2.53 4.51
N GLU A 71 9.39 -1.31 4.95
CA GLU A 71 10.56 -1.04 5.80
C GLU A 71 10.20 -1.11 7.28
N ASN A 72 10.80 -2.07 8.00
CA ASN A 72 10.51 -2.24 9.41
C ASN A 72 11.14 -1.15 10.28
N ARG A 73 12.22 -0.48 9.83
CA ARG A 73 12.85 0.61 10.59
C ARG A 73 11.97 1.85 10.77
N LEU A 74 10.79 1.87 10.14
CA LEU A 74 9.77 2.86 10.41
C LEU A 74 9.13 2.67 11.80
N SER A 75 9.23 1.48 12.43
CA SER A 75 8.73 1.25 13.79
C SER A 75 9.82 1.41 14.86
N GLY A 76 9.37 1.68 16.10
CA GLY A 76 10.24 1.92 17.26
C GLY A 76 11.27 0.82 17.48
N ASP A 77 10.80 -0.42 17.40
CA ASP A 77 11.57 -1.65 17.63
C ASP A 77 12.17 -2.27 16.35
N ASN A 78 11.94 -1.66 15.19
CA ASN A 78 12.29 -2.16 13.87
C ASN A 78 11.68 -3.54 13.51
N SER A 79 10.52 -3.90 14.06
CA SER A 79 9.84 -5.17 13.77
C SER A 79 8.65 -5.04 12.81
N MET A 80 8.15 -3.82 12.58
CA MET A 80 6.89 -3.57 11.89
C MET A 80 7.03 -2.55 10.76
N ALA A 81 6.40 -2.85 9.64
CA ALA A 81 6.21 -1.94 8.50
C ALA A 81 4.72 -1.74 8.21
N CYS A 82 4.37 -0.80 7.34
CA CYS A 82 2.98 -0.59 6.86
C CYS A 82 2.36 -1.92 6.36
N ALA A 83 3.16 -2.72 5.64
CA ALA A 83 2.77 -4.03 5.12
C ALA A 83 2.45 -5.10 6.19
N SER A 84 2.77 -4.86 7.46
CA SER A 84 2.46 -5.79 8.57
C SER A 84 0.97 -5.83 8.86
N CYS A 85 0.32 -4.66 8.78
CA CYS A 85 -1.13 -4.51 8.87
C CYS A 85 -1.78 -4.51 7.48
N HIS A 86 -1.16 -3.87 6.48
CA HIS A 86 -1.70 -3.77 5.13
C HIS A 86 -1.11 -4.84 4.19
N LYS A 87 -1.52 -6.10 4.39
CA LYS A 87 -0.93 -7.25 3.67
C LYS A 87 -1.44 -7.32 2.23
N GLN A 88 -0.52 -7.35 1.26
CA GLN A 88 -0.86 -7.37 -0.16
C GLN A 88 -1.80 -8.52 -0.56
N GLU A 89 -1.62 -9.71 0.01
CA GLU A 89 -2.47 -10.89 -0.24
C GLU A 89 -3.94 -10.70 0.20
N ASN A 90 -4.18 -9.79 1.14
CA ASN A 90 -5.50 -9.43 1.67
C ASN A 90 -5.91 -8.05 1.15
N ALA A 91 -5.58 -7.75 -0.11
CA ALA A 91 -5.83 -6.45 -0.75
C ALA A 91 -5.33 -5.26 0.10
N PHE A 92 -4.14 -5.39 0.69
CA PHE A 92 -3.53 -4.37 1.55
C PHE A 92 -4.38 -4.00 2.78
N SER A 93 -5.00 -5.01 3.41
CA SER A 93 -5.75 -4.89 4.67
C SER A 93 -5.23 -5.92 5.70
N ASP A 94 -5.68 -5.81 6.95
CA ASP A 94 -5.44 -6.80 8.00
C ASP A 94 -6.65 -7.72 8.15
N THR A 95 -6.39 -9.02 8.32
CA THR A 95 -7.41 -10.03 8.59
C THR A 95 -7.80 -10.12 10.06
N ASN A 96 -7.14 -9.37 10.94
CA ASN A 96 -7.56 -9.21 12.31
C ASN A 96 -8.70 -8.20 12.42
N ARG A 97 -9.57 -8.38 13.43
CA ARG A 97 -10.54 -7.36 13.85
C ARG A 97 -9.87 -6.01 14.10
N PHE A 98 -8.84 -6.03 14.96
CA PHE A 98 -7.96 -4.89 15.21
C PHE A 98 -6.51 -5.31 15.02
N SER A 99 -5.74 -4.47 14.34
CA SER A 99 -4.29 -4.60 14.20
C SER A 99 -3.61 -4.59 15.57
N THR A 100 -2.49 -5.28 15.67
CA THR A 100 -1.62 -5.26 16.87
C THR A 100 -0.40 -4.42 16.58
N GLY A 101 -0.14 -3.40 17.39
CA GLY A 101 1.06 -2.58 17.37
C GLY A 101 2.29 -3.27 17.97
N ILE A 102 3.44 -2.60 17.90
CA ILE A 102 4.73 -3.17 18.35
C ILE A 102 4.76 -3.51 19.86
N ASP A 103 3.97 -2.80 20.67
CA ASP A 103 3.85 -3.06 22.10
C ASP A 103 2.83 -4.15 22.45
N GLY A 104 2.29 -4.85 21.44
CA GLY A 104 1.26 -5.87 21.63
C GLY A 104 -0.14 -5.31 21.89
N LEU A 105 -0.30 -3.99 21.87
CA LEU A 105 -1.58 -3.31 22.04
C LEU A 105 -2.43 -3.41 20.77
N LYS A 106 -3.75 -3.46 20.95
CA LYS A 106 -4.71 -3.47 19.83
C LYS A 106 -5.11 -2.04 19.47
N GLY A 107 -5.19 -1.76 18.18
CA GLY A 107 -5.80 -0.54 17.67
C GLY A 107 -7.30 -0.47 17.98
N ALA A 108 -7.91 0.68 17.66
CA ALA A 108 -9.33 0.93 17.91
C ALA A 108 -10.24 0.68 16.69
N ARG A 109 -9.65 0.48 15.50
CA ARG A 109 -10.38 0.24 14.26
C ARG A 109 -9.70 -0.80 13.38
N GLN A 110 -10.48 -1.45 12.52
CA GLN A 110 -10.00 -2.34 11.47
C GLN A 110 -9.14 -1.58 10.45
N ALA A 111 -8.03 -2.19 10.03
CA ALA A 111 -7.11 -1.61 9.06
C ALA A 111 -7.69 -1.64 7.64
N MET A 112 -8.12 -0.47 7.16
CA MET A 112 -8.71 -0.30 5.83
C MET A 112 -7.80 -0.84 4.72
N SER A 113 -8.40 -1.35 3.65
CA SER A 113 -7.64 -1.65 2.42
C SER A 113 -6.96 -0.40 1.88
N ALA A 114 -5.70 -0.52 1.45
CA ALA A 114 -4.98 0.53 0.72
C ALA A 114 -5.19 0.49 -0.80
N VAL A 115 -6.17 -0.29 -1.30
CA VAL A 115 -6.49 -0.36 -2.73
C VAL A 115 -7.35 0.82 -3.16
N ASN A 116 -7.07 1.38 -4.33
CA ASN A 116 -7.84 2.44 -4.97
C ASN A 116 -7.93 3.73 -4.15
N MET A 117 -6.86 4.06 -3.40
CA MET A 117 -6.83 5.26 -2.56
C MET A 117 -6.99 6.57 -3.35
N LEU A 118 -6.54 6.60 -4.61
CA LEU A 118 -6.62 7.76 -5.52
C LEU A 118 -8.02 8.37 -5.71
N TRP A 119 -9.08 7.58 -5.53
CA TRP A 119 -10.46 8.04 -5.74
C TRP A 119 -11.14 8.56 -4.47
N ASN A 120 -10.36 8.77 -3.40
CA ASN A 120 -10.84 9.38 -2.16
C ASN A 120 -10.49 10.87 -2.16
N THR A 121 -11.51 11.73 -2.20
CA THR A 121 -11.34 13.21 -2.17
C THR A 121 -11.88 13.85 -0.90
N ASN A 122 -12.53 13.07 -0.04
CA ASN A 122 -13.14 13.52 1.21
C ASN A 122 -12.28 13.25 2.46
N GLY A 123 -11.00 12.88 2.29
CA GLY A 123 -10.05 12.55 3.36
C GLY A 123 -9.80 11.05 3.56
N TYR A 124 -8.93 10.74 4.51
CA TYR A 124 -8.36 9.41 4.80
C TYR A 124 -8.57 9.03 6.28
N PHE A 125 -8.44 7.72 6.56
CA PHE A 125 -9.02 7.01 7.72
C PHE A 125 -10.56 6.92 7.68
N TRP A 126 -11.11 6.01 8.51
CA TRP A 126 -12.55 5.81 8.67
C TRP A 126 -13.32 7.08 9.02
N ASP A 127 -12.73 8.01 9.76
CA ASP A 127 -13.36 9.29 10.16
C ASP A 127 -12.98 10.46 9.26
N GLY A 128 -12.06 10.26 8.32
CA GLY A 128 -11.61 11.31 7.41
C GLY A 128 -10.68 12.34 8.03
N ARG A 129 -10.04 12.03 9.16
CA ARG A 129 -9.24 13.01 9.92
C ARG A 129 -7.98 13.50 9.21
N ALA A 130 -7.49 12.75 8.22
CA ALA A 130 -6.34 13.15 7.42
C ALA A 130 -6.83 13.68 6.05
N ASP A 131 -6.44 14.90 5.69
CA ASP A 131 -6.84 15.51 4.41
C ASP A 131 -6.18 14.81 3.22
N LYS A 132 -4.88 14.52 3.34
CA LYS A 132 -4.08 13.89 2.28
C LYS A 132 -3.56 12.52 2.69
N LEU A 133 -3.31 11.67 1.69
CA LEU A 133 -2.77 10.33 1.89
C LEU A 133 -1.35 10.39 2.47
N ARG A 134 -0.54 11.36 2.03
CA ARG A 134 0.77 11.62 2.64
C ARG A 134 0.66 11.96 4.14
N ASP A 135 -0.35 12.72 4.56
CA ASP A 135 -0.51 13.07 5.98
C ASP A 135 -0.94 11.84 6.78
N GLN A 136 -1.88 11.07 6.23
CA GLN A 136 -2.29 9.78 6.80
C GLN A 136 -1.10 8.86 7.00
N SER A 137 -0.18 8.76 6.04
CA SER A 137 0.94 7.82 6.07
C SER A 137 1.92 8.02 7.23
N LEU A 138 1.98 9.23 7.80
CA LEU A 138 2.87 9.55 8.92
C LEU A 138 2.25 9.24 10.29
N ILE A 139 0.92 9.27 10.39
CA ILE A 139 0.22 9.10 11.67
C ILE A 139 0.47 7.71 12.29
N PRO A 140 0.40 6.57 11.55
CA PRO A 140 0.72 5.24 12.07
C PRO A 140 2.14 5.10 12.61
N ILE A 141 3.10 5.88 12.09
CA ILE A 141 4.49 5.86 12.56
C ILE A 141 4.55 6.34 14.01
N GLU A 142 3.78 7.37 14.34
CA GLU A 142 3.79 8.02 15.66
C GLU A 142 2.77 7.45 16.65
N ASP A 143 1.76 6.71 16.18
CA ASP A 143 0.72 6.14 17.05
C ASP A 143 1.29 5.03 17.97
N GLU A 144 1.11 5.21 19.28
CA GLU A 144 1.54 4.27 20.34
C GLU A 144 0.85 2.91 20.24
N LEU A 145 -0.31 2.82 19.58
CA LEU A 145 -1.03 1.57 19.33
C LEU A 145 -0.58 0.88 18.04
N GLU A 146 0.29 1.49 17.26
CA GLU A 146 0.77 0.99 15.96
C GLU A 146 2.30 0.83 15.96
N MET A 147 3.03 1.77 15.36
CA MET A 147 4.48 1.64 15.14
C MET A 147 5.32 2.32 16.25
N HIS A 148 4.70 3.15 17.09
CA HIS A 148 5.26 3.80 18.26
C HIS A 148 6.71 4.28 18.07
N GLU A 149 6.88 5.18 17.10
CA GLU A 149 8.15 5.78 16.74
C GLU A 149 8.02 7.30 16.61
N THR A 150 9.14 8.01 16.56
CA THR A 150 9.19 9.44 16.23
C THR A 150 9.73 9.64 14.83
N LEU A 151 9.11 10.55 14.05
CA LEU A 151 9.58 10.87 12.70
C LEU A 151 11.06 11.31 12.64
N PRO A 152 11.61 12.10 13.59
CA PRO A 152 13.03 12.41 13.60
C PRO A 152 13.94 11.18 13.75
N ASN A 153 13.54 10.18 14.53
CA ASN A 153 14.32 8.95 14.68
C ASN A 153 14.24 8.08 13.42
N VAL A 154 13.08 7.99 12.78
CA VAL A 154 12.96 7.35 11.44
C VAL A 154 13.92 7.98 10.45
N VAL A 155 13.93 9.32 10.36
CA VAL A 155 14.86 10.03 9.47
C VAL A 155 16.31 9.65 9.79
N ALA A 156 16.71 9.73 11.06
CA ALA A 156 18.06 9.37 11.48
C ALA A 156 18.44 7.91 11.16
N LYS A 157 17.50 6.95 11.29
CA LYS A 157 17.70 5.54 10.93
C LYS A 157 17.93 5.36 9.42
N LEU A 158 17.18 6.07 8.58
CA LEU A 158 17.27 5.95 7.13
C LEU A 158 18.49 6.69 6.55
N GLU A 159 18.89 7.82 7.13
CA GLU A 159 20.06 8.60 6.69
C GLU A 159 21.39 7.84 6.87
N GLN A 160 21.43 6.90 7.81
CA GLN A 160 22.60 6.04 8.04
C GLN A 160 22.77 4.96 6.96
N ASP A 161 21.79 4.79 6.08
CA ASP A 161 21.79 3.77 5.04
C ASP A 161 21.97 4.40 3.66
N THR A 162 23.16 4.19 3.08
CA THR A 162 23.50 4.69 1.73
C THR A 162 22.56 4.15 0.66
N MET A 163 21.89 3.01 0.90
CA MET A 163 20.85 2.54 -0.01
C MET A 163 19.68 3.53 -0.04
N TYR A 164 19.19 4.00 1.11
CA TYR A 164 18.09 4.96 1.17
C TYR A 164 18.48 6.33 0.64
N THR A 165 19.61 6.90 1.06
CA THR A 165 20.03 8.23 0.55
C THR A 165 20.14 8.23 -0.98
N ASN A 166 20.65 7.15 -1.57
CA ASN A 166 20.65 6.96 -3.01
C ASN A 166 19.23 6.89 -3.60
N GLN A 167 18.28 6.19 -3.00
CA GLN A 167 16.89 6.13 -3.52
C GLN A 167 16.16 7.46 -3.38
N PHE A 168 16.37 8.21 -2.29
CA PHE A 168 15.85 9.58 -2.15
C PHE A 168 16.41 10.48 -3.24
N TYR A 169 17.70 10.35 -3.58
CA TYR A 169 18.27 11.08 -4.71
C TYR A 169 17.62 10.70 -6.05
N ARG A 170 17.35 9.40 -6.28
CA ARG A 170 16.68 8.95 -7.50
C ARG A 170 15.27 9.51 -7.65
N ALA A 171 14.52 9.59 -6.54
CA ALA A 171 13.14 10.06 -6.54
C ALA A 171 13.03 11.60 -6.54
N PHE A 172 13.85 12.28 -5.75
CA PHE A 172 13.67 13.70 -5.44
C PHE A 172 14.86 14.60 -5.80
N GLY A 173 15.94 14.03 -6.37
CA GLY A 173 17.14 14.78 -6.73
C GLY A 173 17.98 15.24 -5.54
N SER A 174 17.67 14.76 -4.33
CA SER A 174 18.38 15.07 -3.09
C SER A 174 18.54 13.81 -2.24
N GLU A 175 19.72 13.65 -1.64
CA GLU A 175 20.00 12.58 -0.67
C GLU A 175 19.37 12.85 0.71
N GLU A 176 18.96 14.10 0.97
CA GLU A 176 18.37 14.50 2.24
C GLU A 176 17.01 13.82 2.45
N ILE A 177 16.88 13.16 3.60
CA ILE A 177 15.67 12.46 4.00
C ILE A 177 14.90 13.34 4.97
N THR A 178 13.61 13.54 4.71
CA THR A 178 12.70 14.27 5.62
C THR A 178 11.41 13.49 5.77
N SER A 179 10.69 13.69 6.88
CA SER A 179 9.34 13.13 7.06
C SER A 179 8.42 13.49 5.89
N HIS A 180 8.55 14.70 5.35
CA HIS A 180 7.83 15.12 4.16
C HIS A 180 8.19 14.29 2.92
N ARG A 181 9.47 14.08 2.60
CA ARG A 181 9.85 13.24 1.45
C ARG A 181 9.47 11.77 1.64
N ILE A 182 9.50 11.26 2.88
CA ILE A 182 8.99 9.94 3.24
C ILE A 182 7.50 9.85 2.89
N SER A 183 6.69 10.83 3.32
CA SER A 183 5.26 10.82 3.06
C SER A 183 4.90 10.99 1.59
N LEU A 184 5.64 11.81 0.85
CA LEU A 184 5.49 11.94 -0.60
C LEU A 184 5.74 10.61 -1.31
N ALA A 185 6.81 9.90 -0.95
CA ALA A 185 7.11 8.60 -1.54
C ALA A 185 6.04 7.56 -1.20
N LEU A 186 5.65 7.45 0.07
CA LEU A 186 4.58 6.55 0.52
C LEU A 186 3.25 6.83 -0.21
N GLU A 187 2.87 8.10 -0.36
CA GLU A 187 1.68 8.49 -1.13
C GLU A 187 1.77 8.03 -2.58
N GLN A 188 2.92 8.20 -3.26
CA GLN A 188 3.06 7.73 -4.64
C GLN A 188 2.85 6.21 -4.75
N PHE A 189 3.44 5.43 -3.83
CA PHE A 189 3.23 3.98 -3.85
C PHE A 189 1.79 3.59 -3.55
N MET A 190 1.19 4.14 -2.49
CA MET A 190 -0.19 3.79 -2.15
C MET A 190 -1.18 4.18 -3.25
N ASN A 191 -0.95 5.29 -3.94
CA ASN A 191 -1.72 5.69 -5.11
C ASN A 191 -1.54 4.75 -6.32
N SER A 192 -0.41 4.04 -6.42
CA SER A 192 -0.18 3.05 -7.48
C SER A 192 -0.94 1.72 -7.28
N ILE A 193 -1.55 1.51 -6.10
CA ILE A 193 -2.27 0.27 -5.76
C ILE A 193 -3.69 0.35 -6.34
N VAL A 194 -3.84 -0.06 -7.61
CA VAL A 194 -5.12 0.00 -8.33
C VAL A 194 -5.68 -1.39 -8.65
N SER A 195 -6.96 -1.59 -8.32
CA SER A 195 -7.74 -2.78 -8.67
C SER A 195 -8.85 -2.45 -9.67
N TYR A 196 -8.66 -2.88 -10.92
CA TYR A 196 -9.49 -2.47 -12.06
C TYR A 196 -9.75 -3.58 -13.11
N ARG A 197 -9.32 -4.82 -12.85
CA ARG A 197 -9.45 -5.96 -13.80
C ARG A 197 -10.30 -7.11 -13.24
N SER A 198 -11.22 -6.80 -12.33
CA SER A 198 -12.13 -7.79 -11.75
C SER A 198 -13.06 -8.40 -12.82
N LYS A 199 -13.74 -9.50 -12.49
CA LYS A 199 -14.79 -10.04 -13.37
C LYS A 199 -15.91 -9.02 -13.62
N TYR A 200 -16.23 -8.18 -12.63
CA TYR A 200 -17.19 -7.08 -12.79
C TYR A 200 -16.71 -6.07 -13.84
N ASP A 201 -15.43 -5.69 -13.81
CA ASP A 201 -14.84 -4.80 -14.83
C ASP A 201 -14.92 -5.42 -16.23
N GLN A 202 -14.57 -6.71 -16.34
CA GLN A 202 -14.64 -7.42 -17.61
C GLN A 202 -16.07 -7.59 -18.12
N TYR A 203 -17.04 -7.78 -17.23
CA TYR A 203 -18.47 -7.84 -17.57
C TYR A 203 -18.96 -6.50 -18.11
N LEU A 204 -18.66 -5.39 -17.43
CA LEU A 204 -19.00 -4.05 -17.92
C LEU A 204 -18.36 -3.72 -19.28
N ALA A 205 -17.16 -4.24 -19.54
CA ALA A 205 -16.48 -4.11 -20.82
C ALA A 205 -16.97 -5.09 -21.91
N GLY A 206 -17.96 -5.95 -21.62
CA GLY A 206 -18.47 -6.96 -22.54
C GLY A 206 -17.51 -8.14 -22.81
N ASN A 207 -16.47 -8.28 -21.98
CA ASN A 207 -15.42 -9.31 -22.11
C ASN A 207 -15.64 -10.53 -21.21
N ALA A 208 -16.63 -10.49 -20.30
CA ALA A 208 -17.00 -11.61 -19.45
C ALA A 208 -18.53 -11.70 -19.32
N MET A 209 -19.01 -12.90 -19.00
CA MET A 209 -20.42 -13.14 -18.66
C MET A 209 -20.53 -13.43 -17.16
N PHE A 210 -21.55 -12.87 -16.54
CA PHE A 210 -21.97 -13.27 -15.22
C PHE A 210 -22.70 -14.61 -15.25
N THR A 211 -22.55 -15.36 -14.16
CA THR A 211 -23.46 -16.45 -13.83
C THR A 211 -24.81 -15.87 -13.45
N GLU A 212 -25.87 -16.68 -13.51
CA GLU A 212 -27.20 -16.24 -13.07
C GLU A 212 -27.21 -15.74 -11.61
N GLN A 213 -26.33 -16.26 -10.75
CA GLN A 213 -26.23 -15.80 -9.37
C GLN A 213 -25.57 -14.43 -9.26
N GLU A 214 -24.52 -14.16 -10.04
CA GLU A 214 -23.86 -12.85 -10.06
C GLU A 214 -24.76 -11.78 -10.68
N GLU A 215 -25.50 -12.11 -11.74
CA GLU A 215 -26.47 -11.21 -12.37
C GLU A 215 -27.58 -10.83 -11.37
N ARG A 216 -28.22 -11.82 -10.73
CA ARG A 216 -29.22 -11.57 -9.68
C ARG A 216 -28.65 -10.76 -8.51
N GLY A 217 -27.41 -11.02 -8.11
CA GLY A 217 -26.74 -10.26 -7.05
C GLY A 217 -26.50 -8.80 -7.44
N MET A 218 -26.16 -8.55 -8.70
CA MET A 218 -26.00 -7.19 -9.24
C MET A 218 -27.34 -6.46 -9.29
N GLU A 219 -28.41 -7.10 -9.79
CA GLU A 219 -29.76 -6.54 -9.80
C GLU A 219 -30.20 -6.16 -8.38
N LEU A 220 -30.12 -7.11 -7.43
CA LEU A 220 -30.44 -6.84 -6.02
C LEU A 220 -29.61 -5.69 -5.43
N PHE A 221 -28.33 -5.58 -5.78
CA PHE A 221 -27.45 -4.55 -5.24
C PHE A 221 -27.83 -3.13 -5.70
N PHE A 222 -28.21 -2.98 -6.97
CA PHE A 222 -28.48 -1.67 -7.59
C PHE A 222 -29.96 -1.28 -7.59
N ASP A 223 -30.87 -2.23 -7.52
CA ASP A 223 -32.30 -1.94 -7.48
C ASP A 223 -32.72 -1.30 -6.15
N GLU A 224 -33.65 -0.34 -6.22
CA GLU A 224 -34.17 0.38 -5.07
C GLU A 224 -34.92 -0.54 -4.09
N TYR A 225 -34.77 -0.27 -2.80
CA TYR A 225 -35.57 -0.93 -1.78
C TYR A 225 -36.99 -0.37 -1.81
N ASN A 226 -37.97 -1.25 -2.03
CA ASN A 226 -39.37 -0.87 -2.11
C ASN A 226 -40.26 -1.85 -1.32
N PRO A 227 -40.68 -1.50 -0.08
CA PRO A 227 -41.47 -2.39 0.75
C PRO A 227 -42.90 -2.63 0.22
N PHE A 228 -43.38 -1.81 -0.72
CA PHE A 228 -44.70 -1.95 -1.32
C PHE A 228 -44.72 -2.93 -2.51
N PHE A 229 -43.55 -3.22 -3.09
CA PHE A 229 -43.38 -4.14 -4.21
C PHE A 229 -42.21 -5.10 -3.95
N PRO A 230 -42.33 -6.01 -2.97
CA PRO A 230 -41.23 -6.86 -2.51
C PRO A 230 -40.68 -7.78 -3.60
N GLU A 231 -41.51 -8.19 -4.57
CA GLU A 231 -41.10 -9.06 -5.69
C GLU A 231 -40.14 -8.38 -6.69
N THR A 232 -40.08 -7.05 -6.69
CA THR A 232 -39.19 -6.25 -7.54
C THR A 232 -38.31 -5.31 -6.71
N SER A 233 -38.20 -5.56 -5.41
CA SER A 233 -37.40 -4.75 -4.49
C SER A 233 -35.95 -5.23 -4.50
N GLY A 234 -35.01 -4.30 -4.59
CA GLY A 234 -33.60 -4.55 -4.34
C GLY A 234 -33.21 -4.25 -2.89
N ALA A 235 -31.91 -4.11 -2.70
CA ALA A 235 -31.25 -3.81 -1.44
C ALA A 235 -30.69 -2.38 -1.37
N ASP A 236 -30.82 -1.58 -2.45
CA ASP A 236 -30.43 -0.16 -2.52
C ASP A 236 -28.98 0.12 -2.09
N CYS A 237 -28.08 -0.85 -2.25
CA CYS A 237 -26.68 -0.74 -1.84
C CYS A 237 -25.93 0.27 -2.71
N GLY A 238 -26.34 0.35 -3.99
CA GLY A 238 -25.83 1.30 -4.97
C GLY A 238 -25.97 2.76 -4.55
N HIS A 239 -26.90 3.11 -3.66
CA HIS A 239 -27.05 4.49 -3.19
C HIS A 239 -25.77 5.04 -2.55
N CYS A 240 -25.14 4.24 -1.69
CA CYS A 240 -23.90 4.61 -1.00
C CYS A 240 -22.65 4.06 -1.73
N HIS A 241 -22.76 2.88 -2.33
CA HIS A 241 -21.65 2.20 -3.00
C HIS A 241 -21.87 2.19 -4.52
N SER A 242 -21.78 3.36 -5.15
CA SER A 242 -22.05 3.55 -6.57
C SER A 242 -20.79 3.70 -7.43
N GLY A 243 -21.04 3.77 -8.74
CA GLY A 243 -20.04 4.04 -9.75
C GLY A 243 -19.08 2.87 -9.93
N LYS A 244 -18.05 3.08 -10.74
CA LYS A 244 -17.07 2.02 -10.98
C LYS A 244 -16.18 1.79 -9.77
N THR A 245 -15.94 2.77 -8.91
CA THR A 245 -15.03 2.62 -7.76
C THR A 245 -15.71 2.04 -6.51
N PHE A 246 -17.04 2.08 -6.43
CA PHE A 246 -17.81 1.77 -5.21
C PHE A 246 -17.42 2.63 -4.00
N ILE A 247 -16.81 3.80 -4.24
CA ILE A 247 -16.42 4.78 -3.22
C ILE A 247 -17.47 5.88 -3.22
N SER A 248 -17.89 6.30 -2.03
CA SER A 248 -18.66 7.54 -1.85
C SER A 248 -17.81 8.59 -1.14
N GLN A 249 -18.05 9.85 -1.51
CA GLN A 249 -17.42 11.00 -0.86
C GLN A 249 -18.18 11.45 0.40
N GLU A 250 -19.21 10.71 0.80
CA GLU A 250 -19.97 10.93 2.03
C GLU A 250 -19.42 10.13 3.21
N TYR A 251 -19.85 10.56 4.40
CA TYR A 251 -19.66 9.83 5.64
C TYR A 251 -21.03 9.45 6.17
N MET A 252 -21.23 8.17 6.44
CA MET A 252 -22.54 7.61 6.74
C MET A 252 -22.50 6.84 8.04
N ASN A 253 -23.60 6.90 8.78
CA ASN A 253 -23.88 6.01 9.90
C ASN A 253 -24.97 5.03 9.44
N ASN A 254 -24.64 3.74 9.38
CA ASN A 254 -25.55 2.69 8.93
C ASN A 254 -26.51 2.18 10.03
N GLY A 255 -26.41 2.72 11.25
CA GLY A 255 -27.29 2.38 12.37
C GLY A 255 -27.16 0.94 12.85
N LEU A 256 -26.04 0.27 12.60
CA LEU A 256 -25.84 -1.15 12.93
C LEU A 256 -25.93 -1.40 14.45
N ASP A 257 -25.29 -0.55 15.25
CA ASP A 257 -25.26 -0.68 16.71
C ASP A 257 -26.15 0.36 17.39
N SER A 258 -26.99 -0.11 18.32
CA SER A 258 -27.77 0.77 19.19
C SER A 258 -26.95 1.41 20.31
N VAL A 259 -25.78 0.84 20.61
CA VAL A 259 -24.81 1.36 21.60
C VAL A 259 -23.42 1.27 20.99
N TYR A 260 -22.78 2.42 20.78
CA TYR A 260 -21.45 2.53 20.22
C TYR A 260 -20.60 3.50 21.06
N ASN A 261 -19.30 3.22 21.15
CA ASN A 261 -18.33 4.08 21.84
C ASN A 261 -17.54 4.96 20.87
N ASP A 262 -17.43 4.55 19.60
CA ASP A 262 -16.73 5.33 18.59
C ASP A 262 -17.66 6.37 17.98
N GLN A 263 -17.37 7.65 18.27
CA GLN A 263 -18.13 8.78 17.75
C GLN A 263 -17.87 9.03 16.26
N GLY A 264 -16.94 8.31 15.62
CA GLY A 264 -16.65 8.41 14.20
C GLY A 264 -16.21 9.82 13.81
N ARG A 265 -16.75 10.31 12.69
CA ARG A 265 -16.43 11.62 12.12
C ARG A 265 -16.73 12.80 13.04
N LYS A 266 -17.69 12.70 13.97
CA LYS A 266 -17.95 13.75 14.97
C LYS A 266 -16.70 14.12 15.77
N ARG A 267 -15.75 13.21 15.97
CA ARG A 267 -14.46 13.51 16.63
C ARG A 267 -13.61 14.51 15.84
N VAL A 268 -13.80 14.56 14.52
CA VAL A 268 -13.08 15.43 13.59
C VAL A 268 -13.80 16.76 13.41
N THR A 269 -15.13 16.73 13.25
CA THR A 269 -15.92 17.92 12.88
C THR A 269 -16.59 18.62 14.06
N GLY A 270 -16.81 17.92 15.17
CA GLY A 270 -17.59 18.38 16.32
C GLY A 270 -19.11 18.46 16.06
N GLN A 271 -19.58 18.06 14.88
CA GLN A 271 -20.99 18.20 14.49
C GLN A 271 -21.81 17.01 14.96
N ALA A 272 -23.00 17.28 15.53
CA ALA A 272 -23.89 16.22 16.00
C ALA A 272 -24.40 15.32 14.86
N GLY A 273 -24.51 15.84 13.64
CA GLY A 273 -24.93 15.05 12.47
C GLY A 273 -23.90 14.02 12.01
N ASP A 274 -22.64 14.15 12.41
CA ASP A 274 -21.55 13.22 12.07
C ASP A 274 -21.35 12.12 13.12
N GLU A 275 -22.29 11.98 14.06
CA GLU A 275 -22.16 11.03 15.16
C GLU A 275 -22.23 9.58 14.67
N GLY A 276 -21.14 8.84 14.92
CA GLY A 276 -20.96 7.46 14.45
C GLY A 276 -20.79 7.36 12.92
N ALA A 277 -20.71 8.49 12.20
CA ALA A 277 -20.54 8.47 10.76
C ALA A 277 -19.12 8.04 10.38
N MET A 278 -19.02 7.13 9.42
CA MET A 278 -17.78 6.59 8.91
C MET A 278 -17.73 6.75 7.39
N LYS A 279 -16.52 6.78 6.85
CA LYS A 279 -16.26 6.85 5.43
C LYS A 279 -16.85 5.61 4.74
N VAL A 280 -17.53 5.83 3.62
CA VAL A 280 -18.03 4.76 2.76
C VAL A 280 -16.91 4.30 1.83
N THR A 281 -16.29 3.17 2.16
CA THR A 281 -15.12 2.65 1.44
C THR A 281 -15.48 1.85 0.20
N THR A 282 -14.49 1.62 -0.67
CA THR A 282 -14.65 0.76 -1.84
C THR A 282 -15.06 -0.66 -1.44
N LEU A 283 -15.99 -1.25 -2.19
CA LEU A 283 -16.29 -2.68 -2.12
C LEU A 283 -15.41 -3.51 -3.06
N ARG A 284 -14.50 -2.89 -3.81
CA ARG A 284 -13.54 -3.62 -4.64
C ARG A 284 -12.63 -4.45 -3.75
N ASN A 285 -12.47 -5.72 -4.11
CA ASN A 285 -11.74 -6.72 -3.33
C ASN A 285 -12.33 -7.02 -1.93
N ILE A 286 -13.58 -6.66 -1.63
CA ILE A 286 -14.18 -6.88 -0.30
C ILE A 286 -14.06 -8.33 0.19
N VAL A 287 -14.12 -9.32 -0.71
CA VAL A 287 -13.96 -10.75 -0.38
C VAL A 287 -12.56 -11.11 0.17
N LEU A 288 -11.57 -10.25 -0.06
CA LEU A 288 -10.18 -10.42 0.40
C LEU A 288 -9.88 -9.65 1.68
N THR A 289 -10.82 -8.83 2.18
CA THR A 289 -10.62 -7.94 3.32
C THR A 289 -11.57 -8.22 4.50
N PRO A 290 -11.78 -9.48 4.94
CA PRO A 290 -12.45 -9.72 6.20
C PRO A 290 -11.52 -9.34 7.37
N PRO A 291 -12.03 -9.04 8.58
CA PRO A 291 -13.44 -8.76 8.88
C PRO A 291 -13.87 -7.41 8.31
N TYR A 292 -15.18 -7.15 8.33
CA TYR A 292 -15.78 -5.96 7.72
C TYR A 292 -16.12 -4.90 8.75
N MET A 293 -16.44 -3.69 8.26
CA MET A 293 -16.70 -2.49 9.05
C MET A 293 -15.44 -1.93 9.73
N HIS A 294 -15.63 -0.92 10.57
CA HIS A 294 -14.56 -0.24 11.27
C HIS A 294 -14.17 -0.95 12.56
N ASP A 295 -14.98 -1.88 13.05
CA ASP A 295 -14.96 -2.40 14.41
C ASP A 295 -14.74 -3.90 14.54
#